data_AF-A0A942S5U2-F1
#
_entry.id   AF-A0A942S5U2-F1
#
_cell.length_a   1.000
_cell.length_b   1.000
_cell.length_c   1.000
_cell.angle_alpha   90.00
_cell.angle_beta   90.00
_cell.angle_gamma   90.00
#
_symmetry.space_group_name_H-M   'P 1'
#
loop_
_entity.id
_entity.type
_entity.pdbx_description
1 polymer ?
#
loop_
_entity_poly.entity_id
_entity_poly.type
_entity_poly.pdbx_seq_one_letter_code
_entity_poly.pdbx_strand_id
1 'polypeptide(L)'
;MEQKDFLLREIEKIGVLLRAILSLFTKEEENFAIKIDKKFDDTTEKLFNETGFDLNYFLSMQESQIKEYISRFKGLNTQNIELMADVIYQFGAKDLTSGRKTHFIKALNLYDLCNTLDKTFSFERQKKIENAMVEIGQKM
;
A
#
# COMPACT_ATOMS: atom_id res chain seq x y z
N MET A 1 -23.63 17.60 9.84
CA MET A 1 -22.53 18.18 9.02
C MET A 1 -21.18 17.64 9.51
N GLU A 2 -20.93 17.61 10.82
CA GLU A 2 -19.65 17.21 11.44
C GLU A 2 -19.08 15.82 11.07
N GLN A 3 -19.89 14.76 10.98
CA GLN A 3 -19.37 13.41 10.68
C GLN A 3 -18.89 13.24 9.24
N LYS A 4 -19.55 13.90 8.28
CA LYS A 4 -19.16 13.86 6.86
C LYS A 4 -17.84 14.62 6.67
N ASP A 5 -17.71 15.77 7.32
CA ASP A 5 -16.49 16.58 7.28
C ASP A 5 -15.33 15.91 8.02
N PHE A 6 -15.62 15.16 9.09
CA PHE A 6 -14.62 14.32 9.75
C PHE A 6 -14.13 13.20 8.82
N LEU A 7 -15.04 12.43 8.22
CA LEU A 7 -14.66 11.32 7.33
C LEU A 7 -13.86 11.80 6.11
N LEU A 8 -14.27 12.91 5.50
CA LEU A 8 -13.55 13.47 4.36
C LEU A 8 -12.12 13.86 4.74
N ARG A 9 -11.93 14.49 5.90
CA ARG A 9 -10.59 14.84 6.41
C ARG A 9 -9.71 13.62 6.65
N GLU A 10 -10.26 12.53 7.20
CA GLU A 10 -9.51 11.29 7.40
C GLU A 10 -9.08 10.67 6.06
N ILE A 11 -9.98 10.65 5.06
CA ILE A 11 -9.68 10.17 3.71
C ILE A 11 -8.58 11.04 3.06
N GLU A 12 -8.70 12.36 3.15
CA GLU A 12 -7.73 13.28 2.57
C GLU A 12 -6.36 13.14 3.24
N LYS A 13 -6.33 13.07 4.58
CA LYS A 13 -5.10 12.91 5.38
C LYS A 13 -4.32 11.67 4.96
N ILE A 14 -4.99 10.51 4.93
CA ILE A 14 -4.36 9.25 4.52
C ILE A 14 -3.91 9.33 3.06
N GLY A 15 -4.76 9.85 2.16
CA GLY A 15 -4.43 9.95 0.74
C GLY A 15 -3.21 10.84 0.48
N VAL A 16 -3.09 11.99 1.15
CA VAL A 16 -1.93 12.89 1.03
C VAL A 16 -0.66 12.20 1.49
N LEU A 17 -0.74 11.49 2.62
CA LEU A 17 0.41 10.77 3.17
C LEU A 17 0.86 9.63 2.25
N LEU A 18 -0.07 8.80 1.75
CA LEU A 18 0.25 7.71 0.82
C LEU A 18 0.86 8.23 -0.50
N ARG A 19 0.34 9.34 -1.05
CA ARG A 19 0.92 9.97 -2.25
C ARG A 19 2.31 10.54 -1.99
N ALA A 20 2.52 11.17 -0.83
CA ALA A 20 3.85 11.67 -0.46
C ALA A 20 4.86 10.52 -0.40
N ILE A 21 4.47 9.39 0.21
CA ILE A 21 5.27 8.16 0.26
C ILE A 21 5.54 7.63 -1.15
N LEU A 22 4.50 7.48 -1.96
CA LEU A 22 4.62 6.97 -3.33
C LEU A 22 5.58 7.82 -4.18
N SER A 23 5.53 9.14 -4.01
CA SER A 23 6.43 10.08 -4.70
C SER A 23 7.90 9.92 -4.35
N LEU A 24 8.21 9.30 -3.20
CA LEU A 24 9.60 9.00 -2.84
C LEU A 24 10.17 7.95 -3.78
N PHE A 25 9.41 6.97 -4.25
CA PHE A 25 9.93 5.91 -5.12
C PHE A 25 10.08 6.31 -6.58
N THR A 26 9.35 7.33 -7.02
CA THR A 26 9.36 7.80 -8.41
C THR A 26 10.50 8.78 -8.69
N LYS A 27 11.17 9.31 -7.66
CA LYS A 27 12.37 10.14 -7.83
C LYS A 27 13.57 9.23 -8.11
N GLU A 28 14.05 9.24 -9.34
CA GLU A 28 15.30 8.61 -9.76
C GLU A 28 16.49 9.37 -9.11
N GLU A 29 17.05 8.85 -8.02
CA GLU A 29 18.38 9.26 -7.55
C GLU A 29 19.32 8.04 -7.53
N GLU A 30 20.55 8.23 -8.06
CA GLU A 30 21.56 7.18 -8.27
C GLU A 30 22.05 6.48 -6.96
N ASN A 31 21.70 7.00 -5.78
CA ASN A 31 22.07 6.44 -4.46
C ASN A 31 20.88 5.86 -3.68
N PHE A 32 19.85 5.35 -4.37
CA PHE A 32 18.60 4.92 -3.74
C PHE A 32 18.73 3.69 -2.83
N ALA A 33 19.52 2.69 -3.22
CA ALA A 33 19.56 1.39 -2.53
C ALA A 33 19.95 1.51 -1.04
N ILE A 34 20.91 2.38 -0.69
CA ILE A 34 21.37 2.58 0.70
C ILE A 34 20.45 3.53 1.49
N LYS A 35 19.68 4.39 0.79
CA LYS A 35 18.71 5.31 1.41
C LYS A 35 17.32 4.69 1.60
N ILE A 36 17.02 3.56 0.96
CA ILE A 36 15.70 2.93 0.99
C ILE A 36 15.34 2.45 2.39
N ASP A 37 16.22 1.72 3.08
CA ASP A 37 15.87 1.15 4.39
C ASP A 37 15.57 2.22 5.43
N LYS A 38 16.39 3.28 5.48
CA LYS A 38 16.13 4.41 6.39
C LYS A 38 14.88 5.20 5.99
N LYS A 39 14.67 5.45 4.69
CA LYS A 39 13.44 6.10 4.21
C LYS A 39 12.21 5.23 4.44
N PHE A 40 12.36 3.91 4.42
CA PHE A 40 11.32 2.92 4.68
C PHE A 40 10.87 2.99 6.14
N ASP A 41 11.82 2.96 7.07
CA ASP A 41 11.55 3.08 8.50
C ASP A 41 10.88 4.42 8.81
N ASP A 42 11.44 5.53 8.33
CA ASP A 42 10.88 6.87 8.53
C ASP A 42 9.46 7.00 7.95
N THR A 43 9.21 6.35 6.81
CA THR A 43 7.91 6.33 6.12
C THR A 43 6.88 5.51 6.88
N THR A 44 7.28 4.32 7.32
CA THR A 44 6.44 3.39 8.08
C THR A 44 6.06 3.99 9.42
N GLU A 45 7.02 4.60 10.10
CA GLU A 45 6.80 5.33 11.35
C GLU A 45 5.84 6.51 11.15
N LYS A 46 6.00 7.29 10.08
CA LYS A 46 5.10 8.40 9.77
C LYS A 46 3.67 7.93 9.47
N LEU A 47 3.51 6.85 8.71
CA LEU A 47 2.21 6.25 8.44
C LEU A 47 1.53 5.80 9.73
N PHE A 48 2.27 5.14 10.62
CA PHE A 48 1.77 4.71 11.92
C PHE A 48 1.37 5.89 12.80
N ASN A 49 2.25 6.89 12.96
CA ASN A 49 2.00 8.05 13.82
C ASN A 49 0.80 8.89 13.35
N GLU A 50 0.60 9.01 12.04
CA GLU A 50 -0.46 9.86 11.49
C GLU A 50 -1.82 9.17 11.38
N THR A 51 -1.83 7.84 11.23
CA THR A 51 -3.04 7.09 10.87
C THR A 51 -3.36 5.93 11.81
N GLY A 52 -2.41 5.55 12.66
CA GLY A 52 -2.44 4.33 13.47
C GLY A 52 -2.21 3.04 12.65
N PHE A 53 -1.96 3.15 11.34
CA PHE A 53 -1.74 1.99 10.48
C PHE A 53 -0.32 1.48 10.65
N ASP A 54 -0.19 0.34 11.33
CA ASP A 54 1.08 -0.38 11.46
C ASP A 54 1.32 -1.25 10.22
N LEU A 55 2.26 -0.81 9.37
CA LEU A 55 2.65 -1.53 8.17
C LEU A 55 3.40 -2.82 8.49
N ASN A 56 4.24 -2.85 9.53
CA ASN A 56 4.97 -4.06 9.90
C ASN A 56 4.01 -5.15 10.40
N TYR A 57 3.04 -4.76 11.24
CA TYR A 57 1.95 -5.65 11.63
C TYR A 57 1.15 -6.14 10.42
N PHE A 58 0.81 -5.24 9.48
CA PHE A 58 0.13 -5.58 8.24
C PHE A 58 0.89 -6.56 7.34
N LEU A 59 2.21 -6.41 7.23
CA LEU A 59 3.03 -7.33 6.45
C LEU A 59 3.11 -8.72 7.12
N SER A 60 3.01 -8.80 8.44
CA SER A 60 3.07 -10.06 9.20
C SER A 60 1.74 -10.82 9.33
N MET A 61 0.60 -10.16 9.21
CA MET A 61 -0.72 -10.80 9.42
C MET A 61 -1.10 -11.78 8.30
N GLN A 62 -2.09 -12.64 8.55
CA GLN A 62 -2.61 -13.54 7.52
C GLN A 62 -3.61 -12.81 6.60
N GLU A 63 -3.79 -13.32 5.39
CA GLU A 63 -4.72 -12.74 4.40
C GLU A 63 -6.16 -12.61 4.93
N SER A 64 -6.62 -13.62 5.68
CA SER A 64 -7.96 -13.64 6.30
C SER A 64 -8.22 -12.45 7.25
N GLN A 65 -7.17 -11.83 7.78
CA GLN A 65 -7.24 -10.73 8.73
C GLN A 65 -7.16 -9.34 8.07
N ILE A 66 -6.72 -9.27 6.81
CA ILE A 66 -6.46 -8.02 6.09
C ILE A 66 -7.73 -7.17 6.00
N LYS A 67 -8.84 -7.77 5.57
CA LYS A 67 -10.10 -7.04 5.39
C LYS A 67 -10.60 -6.44 6.71
N GLU A 68 -10.54 -7.21 7.80
CA GLU A 68 -10.93 -6.75 9.12
C GLU A 68 -10.03 -5.60 9.58
N TYR A 69 -8.71 -5.76 9.45
CA TYR A 69 -7.76 -4.73 9.84
C TYR A 69 -7.96 -3.42 9.08
N ILE A 70 -8.08 -3.46 7.75
CA ILE A 70 -8.31 -2.28 6.90
C ILE A 70 -9.61 -1.57 7.28
N SER A 71 -10.67 -2.32 7.60
CA SER A 71 -11.98 -1.75 7.94
C SER A 71 -12.00 -0.89 9.22
N ARG A 72 -10.97 -0.99 10.07
CA ARG A 72 -10.81 -0.18 11.29
C ARG A 72 -10.42 1.27 10.98
N PHE A 73 -9.89 1.54 9.79
CA PHE A 73 -9.39 2.86 9.39
C PHE A 73 -10.39 3.57 8.49
N LYS A 74 -11.06 4.60 9.02
CA LYS A 74 -12.08 5.36 8.29
C LYS A 74 -11.54 6.07 7.04
N GLY A 75 -10.25 6.41 7.02
CA GLY A 75 -9.61 7.02 5.86
C GLY A 75 -9.23 6.03 4.75
N LEU A 76 -9.36 4.71 4.94
CA LEU A 76 -9.07 3.71 3.91
C LEU A 76 -10.33 3.39 3.07
N ASN A 77 -10.71 4.36 2.24
CA ASN A 77 -11.66 4.09 1.15
C ASN A 77 -10.96 3.32 0.00
N THR A 78 -11.70 2.85 -1.01
CA THR A 78 -11.13 2.04 -2.11
C THR A 78 -9.93 2.71 -2.79
N GLN A 79 -9.98 4.03 -3.00
CA GLN A 79 -8.89 4.79 -3.60
C GLN A 79 -7.62 4.78 -2.74
N ASN A 80 -7.76 4.98 -1.42
CA ASN A 80 -6.62 4.97 -0.51
C ASN A 80 -6.11 3.54 -0.26
N ILE A 81 -6.96 2.52 -0.32
CA ILE A 81 -6.53 1.11 -0.31
C ILE A 81 -5.68 0.82 -1.54
N GLU A 82 -6.10 1.29 -2.72
CA GLU A 82 -5.33 1.10 -3.96
C GLU A 82 -4.00 1.88 -3.92
N LEU A 83 -3.99 3.11 -3.41
CA LEU A 83 -2.75 3.86 -3.17
C LEU A 83 -1.81 3.16 -2.19
N MET A 84 -2.35 2.50 -1.17
CA MET A 84 -1.56 1.70 -0.24
C MET A 84 -0.98 0.46 -0.91
N ALA A 85 -1.76 -0.20 -1.77
CA ALA A 85 -1.28 -1.32 -2.59
C ALA A 85 -0.12 -0.88 -3.49
N ASP A 86 -0.21 0.31 -4.10
CA ASP A 86 0.85 0.90 -4.92
C ASP A 86 2.13 1.15 -4.11
N VAL A 87 2.00 1.70 -2.90
CA VAL A 87 3.15 1.92 -2.00
C VAL A 87 3.84 0.60 -1.66
N ILE A 88 3.08 -0.43 -1.29
CA ILE A 88 3.63 -1.75 -0.96
C ILE A 88 4.24 -2.43 -2.18
N TYR A 89 3.63 -2.28 -3.36
CA TYR A 89 4.20 -2.77 -4.61
C TYR A 89 5.55 -2.12 -4.90
N GLN A 90 5.66 -0.79 -4.75
CA GLN A 90 6.93 -0.09 -4.94
C GLN A 90 7.98 -0.50 -3.92
N PHE A 91 7.59 -0.79 -2.67
CA PHE A 91 8.50 -1.41 -1.70
C PHE A 91 9.04 -2.73 -2.23
N GLY A 92 8.19 -3.67 -2.67
CA GLY A 92 8.64 -4.93 -3.27
C GLY A 92 9.50 -4.74 -4.53
N ALA A 93 9.21 -3.74 -5.36
CA ALA A 93 10.00 -3.45 -6.55
C ALA A 93 11.42 -2.93 -6.24
N LYS A 94 11.61 -2.29 -5.07
CA LYS A 94 12.88 -1.68 -4.65
C LYS A 94 13.62 -2.49 -3.58
N ASP A 95 12.93 -3.38 -2.87
CA ASP A 95 13.47 -4.28 -1.86
C ASP A 95 14.30 -5.38 -2.53
N LEU A 96 15.58 -5.46 -2.18
CA LEU A 96 16.52 -6.50 -2.66
C LEU A 96 16.65 -7.68 -1.68
N THR A 97 15.89 -7.66 -0.58
CA THR A 97 15.95 -8.67 0.48
C THR A 97 14.90 -9.77 0.31
N SER A 98 14.92 -10.76 1.21
CA SER A 98 13.93 -11.84 1.25
C SER A 98 12.48 -11.39 1.49
N GLY A 99 12.27 -10.15 1.96
CA GLY A 99 10.94 -9.56 2.19
C GLY A 99 10.17 -9.23 0.91
N ARG A 100 10.85 -9.14 -0.22
CA ARG A 100 10.31 -8.74 -1.54
C ARG A 100 9.03 -9.46 -1.92
N LYS A 101 8.99 -10.79 -1.78
CA LYS A 101 7.80 -11.60 -2.14
C LYS A 101 6.61 -11.28 -1.24
N THR A 102 6.84 -11.08 0.06
CA THR A 102 5.79 -10.72 1.02
C THR A 102 5.15 -9.39 0.63
N HIS A 103 5.96 -8.40 0.23
CA HIS A 103 5.44 -7.12 -0.25
C HIS A 103 4.50 -7.31 -1.46
N PHE A 104 4.93 -8.06 -2.49
CA PHE A 104 4.06 -8.30 -3.65
C PHE A 104 2.77 -9.06 -3.32
N ILE A 105 2.84 -10.11 -2.48
CA ILE A 105 1.65 -10.83 -2.01
C ILE A 105 0.69 -9.87 -1.30
N LYS A 106 1.22 -8.98 -0.46
CA LYS A 106 0.40 -8.01 0.28
C LYS A 106 -0.22 -6.95 -0.62
N ALA A 107 0.50 -6.47 -1.62
CA ALA A 107 -0.05 -5.59 -2.64
C ALA A 107 -1.18 -6.27 -3.42
N LEU A 108 -1.00 -7.54 -3.83
CA LEU A 108 -2.03 -8.33 -4.50
C LEU A 108 -3.31 -8.44 -3.66
N ASN A 109 -3.19 -8.79 -2.38
CA ASN A 109 -4.34 -8.88 -1.47
C ASN A 109 -5.14 -7.56 -1.38
N LEU A 110 -4.45 -6.41 -1.44
CA LEU A 110 -5.10 -5.11 -1.45
C LEU A 110 -5.74 -4.77 -2.81
N TYR A 111 -5.11 -5.12 -3.94
CA TYR A 111 -5.73 -4.95 -5.24
C TYR A 111 -6.98 -5.82 -5.41
N ASP A 112 -6.97 -7.06 -4.91
CA ASP A 112 -8.13 -7.95 -4.91
C ASP A 112 -9.25 -7.43 -4.01
N LEU A 113 -8.88 -6.85 -2.85
CA LEU A 113 -9.84 -6.13 -2.02
C LEU A 113 -10.46 -4.95 -2.79
N CYS A 114 -9.66 -4.17 -3.52
CA CYS A 114 -10.17 -3.10 -4.37
C CYS A 114 -11.07 -3.63 -5.49
N ASN A 115 -10.76 -4.75 -6.14
CA ASN A 115 -11.63 -5.38 -7.14
C ASN A 115 -12.96 -5.86 -6.54
N THR A 116 -12.96 -6.26 -5.28
CA THR A 116 -14.18 -6.66 -4.57
C THR A 116 -15.04 -5.45 -4.19
N LEU A 117 -14.41 -4.31 -3.87
CA LEU A 117 -15.09 -3.08 -3.46
C LEU A 117 -15.56 -2.25 -4.67
N ASP A 118 -14.70 -2.10 -5.68
CA ASP A 118 -15.02 -1.42 -6.92
C ASP A 118 -15.76 -2.38 -7.86
N LYS A 119 -16.99 -2.03 -8.21
CA LYS A 119 -17.79 -2.75 -9.21
C LYS A 119 -17.36 -2.42 -10.65
N THR A 120 -16.17 -1.88 -10.82
CA THR A 120 -15.64 -1.38 -12.10
C THR A 120 -14.27 -1.96 -12.35
N PHE A 121 -14.06 -2.46 -13.57
CA PHE A 121 -12.77 -2.99 -13.99
C PHE A 121 -11.75 -1.87 -14.21
N SER A 122 -10.52 -2.07 -13.72
CA SER A 122 -9.39 -1.14 -13.89
C SER A 122 -8.24 -1.83 -14.63
N PHE A 123 -7.96 -1.37 -15.85
CA PHE A 123 -6.83 -1.88 -16.66
C PHE A 123 -5.48 -1.62 -15.98
N GLU A 124 -5.32 -0.47 -15.32
CA GLU A 124 -4.08 -0.13 -14.62
C GLU A 124 -3.83 -1.07 -13.44
N ARG A 125 -4.87 -1.35 -12.66
CA ARG A 125 -4.81 -2.30 -11.55
C ARG A 125 -4.49 -3.69 -12.05
N GLN A 126 -5.16 -4.14 -13.11
CA GLN A 126 -4.92 -5.45 -13.69
C GLN A 126 -3.45 -5.63 -14.13
N LYS A 127 -2.88 -4.63 -14.79
CA LYS A 127 -1.46 -4.65 -15.17
C LYS A 127 -0.52 -4.75 -13.97
N LYS A 128 -0.83 -4.06 -12.87
CA LYS A 128 -0.03 -4.13 -11.63
C LYS A 128 -0.13 -5.52 -10.98
N ILE A 129 -1.31 -6.12 -10.96
CA ILE A 129 -1.54 -7.50 -10.49
C ILE A 129 -0.67 -8.47 -11.30
N GLU A 130 -0.76 -8.41 -12.63
CA GLU A 130 0.02 -9.29 -13.53
C GLU A 130 1.53 -9.17 -13.28
N ASN A 131 2.03 -7.94 -13.17
CA ASN A 131 3.45 -7.72 -12.86
C ASN A 131 3.84 -8.28 -11.49
N ALA A 132 3.01 -8.09 -10.46
CA ALA A 132 3.28 -8.62 -9.13
C ALA A 132 3.28 -10.15 -9.09
N MET A 133 2.37 -10.80 -9.84
CA MET A 133 2.33 -12.26 -9.98
C MET A 133 3.61 -12.82 -10.61
N VAL A 134 4.13 -12.17 -11.65
CA VAL A 134 5.42 -12.52 -12.27
C VAL A 134 6.56 -12.45 -11.25
N GLU A 135 6.62 -11.40 -10.43
CA GLU A 135 7.68 -11.20 -9.44
C GLU A 135 7.68 -12.24 -8.30
N ILE A 136 6.51 -12.82 -7.97
CA ILE A 136 6.42 -13.91 -7.00
C ILE A 136 6.57 -15.31 -7.62
N GLY A 137 6.71 -15.38 -8.95
CA GLY A 137 6.88 -16.62 -9.69
C GLY A 137 5.58 -17.40 -9.93
N GLN A 138 4.42 -16.74 -9.80
CA GLN A 138 3.13 -17.31 -10.20
C GLN A 138 2.86 -16.90 -11.66
N LYS A 139 2.79 -17.87 -12.56
CA LYS A 139 2.26 -17.64 -13.91
C LYS A 139 0.74 -17.76 -13.88
N MET A 140 0.06 -16.89 -14.63
CA MET A 140 -1.35 -17.10 -15.01
C MET A 140 -1.53 -18.42 -15.74
#